data_AF-A0A8J3L172-F1
#
_entry.id   AF-A0A8J3L172-F1
#
_cell.length_a   1.000
_cell.length_b   1.000
_cell.length_c   1.000
_cell.angle_alpha   90.00
_cell.angle_beta   90.00
_cell.angle_gamma   90.00
#
_symmetry.space_group_name_H-M   'P 1'
#
loop_
_entity.id
_entity.type
_entity.pdbx_description
1 polymer ?
#
loop_
_entity_poly.entity_id
_entity_poly.type
_entity_poly.pdbx_seq_one_letter_code
_entity_poly.pdbx_strand_id
1 'polypeptide(L)'
;MTIWDELTVEQLAVVHTTIDEAELCHVIGEWDLRANRLPSGAGHHPSTLTHEERCALIPRFASVVADMVERGLVEVREPYYDQGWHDGDPMTPAAISALHDPHAWTRHEDGTHRTIWLTVTDHWLTLAHPA
;
A
#
# COMPACT_ATOMS: atom_id res chain seq x y z
N MET A 1 -8.03 17.14 -16.01
CA MET A 1 -7.47 16.78 -14.70
C MET A 1 -7.84 15.33 -14.50
N THR A 2 -6.84 14.48 -14.34
CA THR A 2 -7.04 13.04 -14.12
C THR A 2 -7.01 12.76 -12.62
N ILE A 3 -7.58 11.65 -12.16
CA ILE A 3 -7.51 11.27 -10.74
C ILE A 3 -6.05 11.17 -10.24
N TRP A 4 -5.11 10.87 -11.13
CA TRP A 4 -3.68 10.84 -10.85
C TRP A 4 -3.13 12.21 -10.41
N ASP A 5 -3.66 13.31 -10.95
CA ASP A 5 -3.24 14.67 -10.60
C ASP A 5 -3.73 15.09 -9.21
N GLU A 6 -4.73 14.39 -8.67
CA GLU A 6 -5.37 14.69 -7.38
C GLU A 6 -4.78 13.88 -6.21
N LEU A 7 -3.96 12.86 -6.50
CA LEU A 7 -3.37 12.02 -5.47
C LEU A 7 -2.20 12.72 -4.78
N THR A 8 -2.13 12.55 -3.46
CA THR A 8 -0.88 12.85 -2.73
C THR A 8 0.20 11.83 -3.09
N VAL A 9 1.47 12.14 -2.77
CA VAL A 9 2.59 11.21 -2.99
C VAL A 9 2.40 9.90 -2.22
N GLU A 10 1.76 9.94 -1.04
CA GLU A 10 1.42 8.75 -0.26
C GLU A 10 0.36 7.90 -0.95
N GLN A 11 -0.73 8.53 -1.43
CA GLN A 11 -1.79 7.81 -2.16
C GLN A 11 -1.25 7.22 -3.47
N LEU A 12 -0.37 7.95 -4.16
CA LEU A 12 0.30 7.47 -5.35
C LEU A 12 1.18 6.24 -5.06
N ALA A 13 1.88 6.21 -3.92
CA ALA A 13 2.65 5.04 -3.50
C ALA A 13 1.77 3.81 -3.22
N VAL A 14 0.60 4.01 -2.59
CA VAL A 14 -0.38 2.92 -2.38
C VAL A 14 -0.86 2.38 -3.73
N VAL A 15 -1.31 3.25 -4.65
CA VAL A 15 -1.80 2.81 -5.96
C VAL A 15 -0.72 2.09 -6.76
N HIS A 16 0.52 2.59 -6.77
CA HIS A 16 1.59 1.90 -7.47
C HIS A 16 1.91 0.53 -6.87
N THR A 17 1.91 0.42 -5.55
CA THR A 17 2.07 -0.89 -4.88
C THR A 17 0.95 -1.85 -5.28
N THR A 18 -0.28 -1.37 -5.40
CA THR A 18 -1.42 -2.22 -5.80
C THR A 18 -1.39 -2.70 -7.26
N ILE A 19 -0.70 -2.00 -8.17
CA ILE A 19 -0.62 -2.38 -9.59
C ILE A 19 0.21 -3.65 -9.80
N ASP A 20 1.20 -3.88 -8.93
CA ASP A 20 2.10 -5.03 -9.00
C ASP A 20 1.65 -6.21 -8.11
N GLU A 21 0.38 -6.23 -7.66
CA GLU A 21 -0.18 -7.23 -6.72
C GLU A 21 0.68 -7.38 -5.44
N ALA A 22 1.09 -6.25 -4.86
CA ALA A 22 2.08 -6.27 -3.79
C ALA A 22 1.50 -6.18 -2.37
N GLU A 23 2.34 -6.63 -1.43
CA GLU A 23 2.08 -6.59 0.01
C GLU A 23 2.16 -5.16 0.57
N LEU A 24 1.40 -4.92 1.63
CA LEU A 24 1.36 -3.67 2.40
C LEU A 24 2.74 -3.22 2.88
N CYS A 25 3.63 -4.16 3.17
CA CYS A 25 4.98 -3.85 3.64
C CYS A 25 5.84 -3.10 2.60
N HIS A 26 5.43 -3.07 1.32
CA HIS A 26 6.11 -2.35 0.26
C HIS A 26 5.71 -0.87 0.15
N VAL A 27 4.53 -0.47 0.65
CA VAL A 27 3.97 0.88 0.48
C VAL A 27 4.91 1.99 0.97
N ILE A 28 5.46 1.84 2.17
CA ILE A 28 6.35 2.87 2.76
C ILE A 28 7.65 2.98 1.97
N GLY A 29 8.16 1.85 1.45
CA GLY A 29 9.34 1.85 0.59
C GLY A 29 9.06 2.53 -0.75
N GLU A 30 7.88 2.28 -1.32
CA GLU A 30 7.44 2.87 -2.59
C GLU A 30 7.23 4.39 -2.47
N TRP A 31 6.78 4.85 -1.31
CA TRP A 31 6.71 6.27 -0.97
C TRP A 31 8.10 6.88 -0.80
N ASP A 32 9.03 6.25 -0.08
CA ASP A 32 10.38 6.78 0.10
C ASP A 32 11.06 7.02 -1.24
N LEU A 33 10.88 6.07 -2.18
CA LEU A 33 11.32 6.25 -3.55
C LEU A 33 10.66 7.48 -4.18
N ARG A 34 9.33 7.57 -4.26
CA ARG A 34 8.67 8.72 -4.91
C ARG A 34 8.95 10.07 -4.27
N ALA A 35 8.96 10.13 -2.95
CA ALA A 35 9.08 11.36 -2.19
C ALA A 35 10.52 11.89 -2.22
N ASN A 36 11.51 11.00 -2.14
CA ASN A 36 12.91 11.40 -1.97
C ASN A 36 13.78 11.13 -3.20
N ARG A 37 13.30 10.33 -4.16
CA ARG A 37 14.06 9.90 -5.35
C ARG A 37 13.14 9.64 -6.55
N LEU A 38 12.90 10.66 -7.37
CA LEU A 38 13.17 10.63 -8.83
C LEU A 38 12.69 11.92 -9.51
N PRO A 39 13.53 12.50 -10.39
CA PRO A 39 13.18 12.46 -11.80
C PRO A 39 14.26 11.72 -12.59
N SER A 40 14.21 10.39 -12.65
CA SER A 40 15.00 9.58 -13.60
C SER A 40 14.64 8.10 -13.53
N GLY A 41 13.86 7.65 -14.51
CA GLY A 41 13.65 6.27 -14.96
C GLY A 41 14.15 5.07 -14.14
N ALA A 42 13.21 4.17 -13.87
CA ALA A 42 13.36 2.72 -13.99
C ALA A 42 14.58 2.10 -13.29
N GLY A 43 14.51 1.98 -11.96
CA GLY A 43 15.37 1.10 -11.19
C GLY A 43 14.71 0.72 -9.87
N HIS A 44 14.68 -0.59 -9.56
CA HIS A 44 14.34 -1.10 -8.23
C HIS A 44 15.44 -0.71 -7.25
N HIS A 45 15.43 0.54 -6.78
CA HIS A 45 16.28 0.94 -5.68
C HIS A 45 15.60 0.55 -4.37
N PRO A 46 16.29 -0.14 -3.45
CA PRO A 46 15.73 -0.38 -2.13
C PRO A 46 15.57 0.96 -1.41
N SER A 47 14.45 1.13 -0.69
CA SER A 47 14.26 2.27 0.22
C SER A 47 15.42 2.36 1.22
N THR A 48 15.81 3.58 1.55
CA THR A 48 16.89 3.86 2.51
C THR A 48 16.42 4.00 3.95
N LEU A 49 15.12 3.93 4.19
CA LEU A 49 14.56 4.03 5.54
C LEU A 49 14.98 2.81 6.38
N THR A 50 15.50 3.11 7.55
CA THR A 50 15.70 2.14 8.65
C THR A 50 14.35 1.57 9.11
N HIS A 51 14.40 0.45 9.85
CA HIS A 51 13.19 -0.13 10.44
C HIS A 51 12.47 0.86 11.36
N GLU A 52 13.22 1.60 12.20
CA GLU A 52 12.64 2.60 13.11
C GLU A 52 11.93 3.73 12.36
N GLU A 53 12.54 4.26 11.29
CA GLU A 53 11.92 5.30 10.46
C GLU A 53 10.65 4.79 9.76
N ARG A 54 10.64 3.54 9.29
CA ARG A 54 9.43 2.93 8.73
C ARG A 54 8.33 2.80 9.77
N CYS A 55 8.66 2.31 10.96
CA CYS A 55 7.71 2.17 12.06
C CYS A 55 7.10 3.52 12.47
N ALA A 56 7.88 4.60 12.47
CA ALA A 56 7.38 5.94 12.75
C ALA A 56 6.36 6.46 11.71
N LEU A 57 6.40 5.96 10.47
CA LEU A 57 5.49 6.35 9.40
C LEU A 57 4.18 5.54 9.38
N ILE A 58 4.12 4.41 10.08
CA ILE A 58 2.96 3.50 10.06
C ILE A 58 1.63 4.20 10.37
N PRO A 59 1.49 5.02 11.44
CA PRO A 59 0.20 5.64 11.74
C PRO A 59 -0.32 6.52 10.60
N ARG A 60 0.59 7.18 9.88
CA ARG A 60 0.28 8.00 8.72
C ARG A 60 -0.22 7.15 7.56
N PHE A 61 0.50 6.09 7.20
CA PHE A 61 0.11 5.24 6.08
C PHE A 61 -1.12 4.39 6.36
N ALA A 62 -1.32 3.95 7.61
CA ALA A 62 -2.56 3.31 8.03
C ALA A 62 -3.78 4.21 7.78
N SER A 63 -3.66 5.50 8.10
CA SER A 63 -4.71 6.48 7.84
C SER A 63 -4.94 6.70 6.34
N VAL A 64 -3.88 6.74 5.53
CA VAL A 64 -3.98 6.89 4.06
C VAL A 64 -4.68 5.68 3.44
N VAL A 65 -4.29 4.47 3.80
CA VAL A 65 -4.93 3.24 3.29
C VAL A 65 -6.39 3.18 3.72
N ALA A 66 -6.70 3.51 4.98
CA ALA A 66 -8.08 3.56 5.47
C ALA A 66 -8.95 4.56 4.67
N ASP A 67 -8.46 5.78 4.41
CA ASP A 67 -9.15 6.78 3.58
C ASP A 67 -9.41 6.24 2.16
N MET A 68 -8.40 5.63 1.54
CA MET A 68 -8.54 5.11 0.18
C MET A 68 -9.52 3.94 0.11
N VAL A 69 -9.61 3.11 1.14
CA VAL A 69 -10.60 2.02 1.23
C VAL A 69 -11.99 2.59 1.46
N GLU A 70 -12.15 3.58 2.34
CA GLU A 70 -13.45 4.24 2.59
C GLU A 70 -13.99 4.90 1.32
N ARG A 71 -13.10 5.47 0.50
CA ARG A 71 -13.43 6.02 -0.83
C ARG A 71 -13.60 4.95 -1.91
N GLY A 72 -13.44 3.67 -1.56
CA GLY A 72 -13.57 2.53 -2.47
C GLY A 72 -12.54 2.51 -3.59
N LEU A 73 -11.35 3.10 -3.40
CA LEU A 73 -10.29 3.13 -4.42
C LEU A 73 -9.39 1.89 -4.35
N VAL A 74 -9.19 1.35 -3.15
CA VAL A 74 -8.38 0.15 -2.92
C VAL A 74 -9.13 -0.84 -2.04
N GLU A 75 -8.80 -2.11 -2.22
CA GLU A 75 -9.26 -3.21 -1.38
C GLU A 75 -8.06 -3.83 -0.68
N VAL A 76 -8.25 -4.23 0.58
CA VAL A 76 -7.22 -4.86 1.40
C VAL A 76 -7.69 -6.24 1.80
N ARG A 77 -6.82 -7.24 1.67
CA ARG A 77 -7.09 -8.61 2.10
C ARG A 77 -5.95 -9.14 2.95
N GLU A 78 -6.30 -10.00 3.88
CA GLU A 78 -5.34 -10.87 4.55
C GLU A 78 -5.45 -12.26 3.92
N PRO A 79 -4.60 -12.61 2.94
CA PRO A 79 -4.66 -13.93 2.34
C PRO A 79 -4.21 -14.99 3.33
N TYR A 80 -4.83 -16.16 3.24
CA TYR A 80 -4.26 -17.36 3.84
C TYR A 80 -2.93 -17.67 3.14
N TYR A 81 -1.86 -17.87 3.91
CA TYR A 81 -0.46 -17.93 3.45
C TYR A 81 -0.19 -18.79 2.20
N ASP A 82 -1.02 -19.80 1.93
CA ASP A 82 -0.89 -20.75 0.83
C ASP A 82 -1.86 -20.54 -0.34
N GLN A 83 -2.85 -19.65 -0.22
CA GLN A 83 -3.96 -19.54 -1.19
C GLN A 83 -3.95 -18.23 -2.01
N GLY A 84 -3.06 -17.29 -1.69
CA GLY A 84 -2.89 -16.05 -2.46
C GLY A 84 -4.09 -15.10 -2.36
N TRP A 85 -4.08 -14.03 -3.16
CA TRP A 85 -5.03 -12.91 -3.07
C TRP A 85 -6.51 -13.32 -3.11
N HIS A 86 -6.88 -14.21 -4.03
CA HIS A 86 -8.28 -14.50 -4.34
C HIS A 86 -9.05 -15.18 -3.19
N ASP A 87 -8.32 -15.85 -2.31
CA ASP A 87 -8.88 -16.66 -1.24
C ASP A 87 -8.87 -15.93 0.13
N GLY A 88 -8.30 -14.73 0.20
CA GLY A 88 -8.42 -13.85 1.37
C GLY A 88 -9.76 -13.13 1.42
N ASP A 89 -10.38 -13.05 2.59
CA ASP A 89 -11.57 -12.22 2.79
C ASP A 89 -11.18 -10.72 2.77
N PRO A 90 -11.97 -9.85 2.11
CA PRO A 90 -11.79 -8.40 2.23
C PRO A 90 -11.84 -7.96 3.69
N MET A 91 -10.82 -7.22 4.11
CA MET A 91 -10.80 -6.61 5.42
C MET A 91 -11.90 -5.55 5.53
N THR A 92 -12.59 -5.52 6.66
CA THR A 92 -13.58 -4.45 6.91
C THR A 92 -12.88 -3.10 7.06
N PRO A 93 -13.54 -1.98 6.72
CA PRO A 93 -12.99 -0.64 6.93
C PRO A 93 -12.53 -0.42 8.38
N ALA A 94 -13.28 -0.91 9.37
CA ALA A 94 -12.90 -0.82 10.79
C ALA A 94 -11.62 -1.59 11.11
N ALA A 95 -11.41 -2.77 10.52
CA ALA A 95 -10.18 -3.53 10.69
C ALA A 95 -8.97 -2.83 10.04
N ILE A 96 -9.19 -2.13 8.93
CA ILE A 96 -8.17 -1.37 8.21
C ILE A 96 -7.82 -0.08 8.97
N SER A 97 -8.81 0.63 9.51
CA SER A 97 -8.57 1.80 10.38
C SER A 97 -7.80 1.44 11.65
N ALA A 98 -7.84 0.17 12.07
CA ALA A 98 -7.08 -0.33 13.22
C ALA A 98 -5.67 -0.85 12.84
N LEU A 99 -5.23 -0.69 11.59
CA LEU A 99 -4.00 -1.29 11.06
C LEU A 99 -2.74 -0.51 11.47
N HIS A 100 -2.48 -0.46 12.77
CA HIS A 100 -1.29 0.18 13.36
C HIS A 100 -0.19 -0.81 13.74
N ASP A 101 -0.39 -2.10 13.48
CA ASP A 101 0.53 -3.17 13.83
C ASP A 101 1.78 -3.17 12.94
N PRO A 102 2.99 -2.94 13.49
CA PRO A 102 4.24 -2.97 12.74
C PRO A 102 4.50 -4.24 11.93
N HIS A 103 3.98 -5.39 12.40
CA HIS A 103 4.14 -6.67 11.70
C HIS A 103 3.43 -6.72 10.34
N ALA A 104 2.46 -5.83 10.09
CA ALA A 104 1.76 -5.72 8.81
C ALA A 104 2.50 -4.84 7.79
N TRP A 105 3.35 -3.93 8.27
CA TRP A 105 3.98 -2.90 7.45
C TRP A 105 5.48 -3.10 7.24
N THR A 106 6.10 -3.99 8.00
CA THR A 106 7.54 -4.22 7.95
C THR A 106 7.85 -5.71 7.95
N ARG A 107 8.88 -6.10 7.20
CA ARG A 107 9.47 -7.44 7.31
C ARG A 107 10.48 -7.46 8.44
N HIS A 108 10.39 -8.44 9.31
CA HIS A 108 11.41 -8.68 10.34
C HIS A 108 12.65 -9.34 9.74
N GLU A 109 13.79 -9.22 10.43
CA GLU A 109 15.06 -9.83 10.01
C GLU A 109 14.99 -11.35 9.91
N ASP A 110 14.09 -11.98 10.68
CA ASP A 110 13.82 -13.43 10.63
C ASP A 110 12.90 -13.84 9.46
N GLY A 111 12.49 -12.87 8.62
CA GLY A 111 11.61 -13.06 7.47
C GLY A 111 10.13 -13.11 7.83
N THR A 112 9.77 -13.08 9.12
CA THR A 112 8.37 -13.07 9.55
C THR A 112 7.72 -11.72 9.29
N HIS A 113 6.47 -11.76 8.84
CA HIS A 113 5.59 -10.61 8.72
C HIS A 113 4.15 -11.14 8.58
N ARG A 114 3.18 -10.28 8.88
CA ARG A 114 1.78 -10.53 8.56
C ARG A 114 1.59 -10.17 7.10
N THR A 115 1.16 -11.16 6.31
CA THR A 115 0.96 -10.96 4.87
C THR A 115 -0.39 -10.28 4.67
N ILE A 116 -0.36 -9.00 4.33
CA ILE A 116 -1.54 -8.20 3.96
C ILE A 116 -1.31 -7.69 2.55
N TRP A 117 -2.27 -7.92 1.68
CA TRP A 117 -2.20 -7.55 0.27
C TRP A 117 -3.14 -6.39 0.00
N LEU A 118 -2.84 -5.63 -1.05
CA LEU A 118 -3.73 -4.59 -1.57
C LEU A 118 -3.93 -4.77 -3.07
N THR A 119 -5.11 -4.37 -3.55
CA THR A 119 -5.36 -4.17 -4.98
C THR A 119 -6.19 -2.92 -5.21
N VAL A 120 -6.23 -2.43 -6.45
CA VAL A 120 -7.15 -1.37 -6.87
C VAL A 120 -8.54 -1.95 -7.13
N THR A 121 -9.58 -1.17 -6.88
CA THR A 121 -10.96 -1.59 -7.16
C THR A 121 -11.37 -1.29 -8.61
N ASP A 122 -12.49 -1.86 -9.06
CA ASP A 122 -13.13 -1.47 -10.33
C ASP A 122 -13.51 0.01 -10.37
N HIS A 123 -13.84 0.59 -9.21
CA HIS A 123 -14.12 2.02 -9.10
C HIS A 123 -12.87 2.85 -9.44
N TRP A 124 -11.70 2.46 -8.92
CA TRP A 124 -10.44 3.08 -9.30
C TRP A 124 -10.17 2.95 -10.80
N LEU A 125 -10.31 1.76 -11.37
CA LEU A 125 -10.06 1.52 -12.80
C LEU A 125 -10.93 2.42 -13.70
N THR A 126 -12.19 2.62 -13.30
CA THR A 126 -13.12 3.53 -14.00
C THR A 126 -12.64 4.99 -13.96
N LEU A 127 -12.10 5.44 -12.83
CA LEU A 127 -11.61 6.81 -12.65
C LEU A 127 -10.25 7.05 -13.31
N ALA A 128 -9.38 6.03 -13.32
CA ALA A 128 -8.04 6.11 -13.89
C ALA A 128 -8.04 6.07 -15.43
N HIS A 129 -9.07 5.46 -16.03
CA HIS A 129 -9.23 5.31 -17.48
C HIS A 129 -10.63 5.74 -17.93
N PRO A 130 -10.97 7.04 -17.86
CA PRO A 130 -12.25 7.54 -18.37
C PRO A 130 -12.32 7.36 -19.89
N ALA A 131 -13.50 6.96 -20.38
CA ALA A 131 -13.78 6.72 -21.80
C ALA A 131 -13.65 7.98 -22.68
#